data_AF-A0A8J2IQS8-F1
#
_entry.id   AF-A0A8J2IQS8-F1
#
_cell.length_a   1.000
_cell.length_b   1.000
_cell.length_c   1.000
_cell.angle_alpha   90.00
_cell.angle_beta   90.00
_cell.angle_gamma   90.00
#
_symmetry.space_group_name_H-M   'P 1'
#
loop_
_entity.id
_entity.type
_entity.pdbx_description
1 polymer ?
#
loop_
_entity_poly.entity_id
_entity_poly.type
_entity_poly.pdbx_seq_one_letter_code
_entity_poly.pdbx_strand_id
1 'polypeptide(L)'
;MDVARHPAASRQPTSTHKPVSKWIPSQRPGIQQWLACKLCEARERTDLSLDSSLVAFKQVVIDDPSWEALSNDMFTQWPKNYDTSAEAALESFEDFLEVLNIIIQSPSSFFDRHGPPAAMWIVGFPINAVLDWPMGTLAGYEFWLIPAINASFRNVLNTWTCFLRSSASQAGLKNWLYQDTLGMIAQVENGGHTGSPFHEIFVCDPTAPYYGFGTWDGFFRKPGNGLHPGL
;
A
#
# COMPACT_ATOMS: atom_id res chain seq x y z
N MET A 1 -36.66 -25.50 -47.94
CA MET A 1 -35.60 -24.58 -48.35
C MET A 1 -35.27 -23.73 -47.14
N ASP A 2 -34.33 -24.21 -46.32
CA ASP A 2 -33.86 -23.54 -45.10
C ASP A 2 -32.81 -22.49 -45.46
N VAL A 3 -33.03 -21.26 -44.98
CA VAL A 3 -32.06 -20.17 -45.10
C VAL A 3 -31.14 -20.21 -43.89
N ALA A 4 -29.93 -20.75 -44.09
CA ALA A 4 -28.88 -20.79 -43.07
C ALA A 4 -28.40 -19.36 -42.72
N ARG A 5 -28.52 -18.98 -41.45
CA ARG A 5 -27.88 -17.77 -40.90
C ARG A 5 -26.38 -18.02 -40.71
N HIS A 6 -25.55 -17.17 -41.29
CA HIS A 6 -24.13 -17.10 -40.97
C HIS A 6 -23.92 -16.62 -39.52
N PRO A 7 -23.06 -17.26 -38.71
CA PRO A 7 -22.70 -16.74 -37.40
C PRO A 7 -21.75 -15.54 -37.55
N ALA A 8 -22.04 -14.47 -36.81
CA ALA A 8 -21.21 -13.28 -36.73
C ALA A 8 -19.82 -13.63 -36.16
N ALA A 9 -18.77 -13.15 -36.83
CA ALA A 9 -17.39 -13.29 -36.36
C ALA A 9 -17.22 -12.64 -34.99
N SER A 10 -16.73 -13.42 -34.03
CA SER A 10 -16.36 -12.98 -32.69
C SER A 10 -15.21 -11.99 -32.76
N ARG A 11 -15.46 -10.73 -32.34
CA ARG A 11 -14.41 -9.74 -32.14
C ARG A 11 -13.53 -10.19 -30.97
N GLN A 12 -12.25 -10.42 -31.23
CA GLN A 12 -11.28 -10.70 -30.18
C GLN A 12 -11.14 -9.47 -29.25
N PRO A 13 -11.05 -9.66 -27.92
CA PRO A 13 -10.79 -8.55 -27.01
C PRO A 13 -9.40 -7.97 -27.26
N THR A 14 -9.34 -6.70 -27.63
CA THR A 14 -8.10 -5.93 -27.72
C THR A 14 -7.48 -5.75 -26.34
N SER A 15 -6.22 -6.17 -26.21
CA SER A 15 -5.23 -5.85 -25.17
C SER A 15 -5.77 -5.48 -23.78
N THR A 16 -5.76 -6.45 -22.87
CA THR A 16 -5.97 -6.22 -21.44
C THR A 16 -4.79 -5.44 -20.86
N HIS A 17 -4.98 -4.16 -20.61
CA HIS A 17 -4.10 -3.37 -19.77
C HIS A 17 -4.10 -4.03 -18.37
N LYS A 18 -2.97 -4.59 -17.95
CA LYS A 18 -2.84 -5.18 -16.61
C LYS A 18 -2.99 -4.06 -15.58
N PRO A 19 -3.81 -4.23 -14.52
CA PRO A 19 -3.86 -3.26 -13.42
C PRO A 19 -2.45 -3.07 -12.85
N VAL A 20 -2.11 -1.82 -12.53
CA VAL A 20 -0.79 -1.44 -11.98
C VAL A 20 -0.56 -2.11 -10.62
N SER A 21 -1.63 -2.41 -9.89
CA SER A 21 -1.61 -3.22 -8.68
C SER A 21 -2.00 -4.67 -8.97
N LYS A 22 -1.17 -5.62 -8.54
CA LYS A 22 -1.46 -7.07 -8.63
C LYS A 22 -2.49 -7.53 -7.57
N TRP A 23 -3.31 -6.63 -7.04
CA TRP A 23 -4.32 -7.00 -6.04
C TRP A 23 -5.41 -7.84 -6.68
N ILE A 24 -5.70 -8.97 -6.05
CA ILE A 24 -6.78 -9.85 -6.50
C ILE A 24 -8.10 -9.17 -6.11
N PRO A 25 -9.13 -9.09 -6.97
CA PRO A 25 -10.39 -8.43 -6.65
C PRO A 25 -11.01 -8.85 -5.31
N SER A 26 -10.86 -10.13 -4.92
CA SER A 26 -11.35 -10.69 -3.64
C SER A 26 -10.73 -10.04 -2.40
N GLN A 27 -9.63 -9.32 -2.54
CA GLN A 27 -8.90 -8.72 -1.45
C GLN A 27 -9.36 -7.29 -1.13
N ARG A 28 -10.01 -6.62 -2.08
CA ARG A 28 -10.38 -5.20 -1.98
C ARG A 28 -11.27 -4.86 -0.77
N PRO A 29 -12.28 -5.68 -0.39
CA PRO A 29 -13.06 -5.39 0.82
C PRO A 29 -12.20 -5.35 2.09
N GLY A 30 -11.19 -6.23 2.20
CA GLY A 30 -10.26 -6.22 3.33
C GLY A 30 -9.37 -4.97 3.37
N ILE A 31 -8.97 -4.46 2.20
CA ILE A 31 -8.22 -3.21 2.07
C ILE A 31 -9.07 -2.03 2.52
N GLN A 32 -10.31 -1.93 2.05
CA GLN A 32 -11.21 -0.84 2.41
C GLN A 32 -11.53 -0.87 3.91
N GLN A 33 -11.79 -2.04 4.49
CA GLN A 33 -11.97 -2.17 5.94
C GLN A 33 -10.74 -1.70 6.73
N TRP A 34 -9.53 -2.05 6.27
CA TRP A 34 -8.29 -1.61 6.91
C TRP A 34 -8.11 -0.08 6.81
N LEU A 35 -8.39 0.51 5.65
CA LEU A 35 -8.35 1.97 5.46
C LEU A 35 -9.34 2.69 6.37
N ALA A 36 -10.57 2.18 6.51
CA ALA A 36 -11.56 2.74 7.42
C ALA A 36 -11.08 2.70 8.88
N CYS A 37 -10.47 1.60 9.32
CA CYS A 37 -9.86 1.52 10.66
C CYS A 37 -8.71 2.53 10.83
N LYS A 38 -7.89 2.74 9.80
CA LYS A 38 -6.80 3.73 9.85
C LYS A 38 -7.30 5.17 9.86
N LEU A 39 -8.41 5.45 9.18
CA LEU A 39 -9.06 6.76 9.24
C LEU A 39 -9.61 7.03 10.64
N CYS A 40 -10.27 6.04 11.27
CA CYS A 40 -10.68 6.15 12.67
C CYS A 40 -9.48 6.39 13.60
N GLU A 41 -8.40 5.62 13.45
CA GLU A 41 -7.16 5.81 14.22
C GLU A 41 -6.60 7.23 14.04
N ALA A 42 -6.53 7.73 12.80
CA ALA A 42 -6.02 9.07 12.50
C ALA A 42 -6.81 10.17 13.25
N ARG A 43 -8.14 10.03 13.30
CA ARG A 43 -9.04 11.00 13.95
C ARG A 43 -9.01 10.93 15.48
N GLU A 44 -8.60 9.79 16.05
CA GLU A 44 -8.44 9.62 17.50
C GLU A 44 -7.05 10.08 18.01
N ARG A 45 -6.05 10.14 17.12
CA ARG A 45 -4.66 10.50 17.45
C ARG A 45 -4.48 12.02 17.59
N THR A 46 -4.79 12.52 18.78
CA THR A 46 -4.58 13.95 19.14
C THR A 46 -3.12 14.34 19.36
N ASP A 47 -2.22 13.36 19.47
CA ASP A 47 -0.78 13.53 19.69
C ASP A 47 0.03 13.64 18.40
N LEU A 48 -0.59 13.43 17.22
CA LEU A 48 0.09 13.39 15.94
C LEU A 48 -0.36 14.53 15.02
N SER A 49 0.42 15.60 14.96
CA SER A 49 0.19 16.69 13.99
C SER A 49 0.46 16.23 12.56
N LEU A 50 -0.18 16.88 11.58
CA LEU A 50 0.09 16.66 10.16
C LEU A 50 1.56 16.96 9.85
N ASP A 51 2.25 16.00 9.24
CA ASP A 51 3.67 16.17 8.89
C ASP A 51 3.88 17.32 7.91
N SER A 52 5.01 18.02 8.04
CA SER A 52 5.35 19.16 7.18
C SER A 52 5.35 18.84 5.68
N SER A 53 5.71 17.62 5.28
CA SER A 53 5.65 17.18 3.88
C SER A 53 4.22 17.03 3.37
N LEU A 54 3.28 16.62 4.24
CA LEU A 54 1.86 16.53 3.92
C LEU A 54 1.21 17.91 3.90
N VAL A 55 1.60 18.83 4.79
CA VAL A 55 1.17 20.23 4.75
C VAL A 55 1.59 20.88 3.43
N ALA A 56 2.86 20.72 3.04
CA ALA A 56 3.36 21.25 1.77
C ALA A 56 2.65 20.62 0.57
N PHE A 57 2.40 19.31 0.60
CA PHE A 57 1.66 18.61 -0.44
C PHE A 57 0.22 19.11 -0.56
N LYS A 58 -0.49 19.28 0.56
CA LYS A 58 -1.82 19.86 0.59
C LYS A 58 -1.82 21.26 -0.02
N GLN A 59 -0.86 22.11 0.36
CA GLN A 59 -0.78 23.48 -0.16
C GLN A 59 -0.62 23.50 -1.69
N VAL A 60 0.30 22.70 -2.23
CA VAL A 60 0.50 22.60 -3.68
C VAL A 60 -0.80 22.21 -4.41
N VAL A 61 -1.61 21.33 -3.82
CA VAL A 61 -2.86 20.86 -4.41
C VAL A 61 -3.95 21.93 -4.34
N ILE A 62 -4.12 22.61 -3.21
CA ILE A 62 -5.20 23.61 -3.03
C ILE A 62 -4.90 24.97 -3.65
N ASP A 63 -3.65 25.25 -4.02
CA ASP A 63 -3.27 26.49 -4.69
C ASP A 63 -3.83 26.61 -6.11
N ASP A 64 -4.19 25.49 -6.75
CA ASP A 64 -4.88 25.45 -8.05
C ASP A 64 -6.27 24.82 -7.88
N PRO A 65 -7.38 25.57 -8.12
CA PRO A 65 -8.73 25.04 -7.96
C PRO A 65 -9.02 23.80 -8.82
N SER A 66 -8.34 23.64 -9.97
CA SER A 66 -8.48 22.47 -10.82
C SER A 66 -7.84 21.24 -10.18
N TRP A 67 -6.70 21.42 -9.51
CA TRP A 67 -6.00 20.34 -8.82
C TRP A 67 -6.73 19.95 -7.53
N GLU A 68 -7.28 20.93 -6.81
CA GLU A 68 -8.15 20.70 -5.65
C GLU A 68 -9.40 19.89 -6.06
N ALA A 69 -10.05 20.27 -7.16
CA ALA A 69 -11.20 19.52 -7.68
C ALA A 69 -10.82 18.07 -8.04
N LEU A 70 -9.74 17.88 -8.81
CA LEU A 70 -9.24 16.53 -9.16
C LEU A 70 -8.91 15.68 -7.92
N SER A 71 -8.33 16.30 -6.88
CA SER A 71 -7.94 15.61 -5.66
C SER A 71 -9.13 15.05 -4.86
N ASN A 72 -10.29 15.70 -4.94
CA ASN A 72 -11.52 15.21 -4.31
C ASN A 72 -12.28 14.26 -5.24
N ASP A 73 -12.33 14.59 -6.53
CA ASP A 73 -12.99 13.76 -7.53
C ASP A 73 -12.42 12.34 -7.61
N MET A 74 -11.11 12.16 -7.37
CA MET A 74 -10.50 10.81 -7.40
C MET A 74 -11.00 9.86 -6.30
N PHE A 75 -11.67 10.37 -5.25
CA PHE A 75 -12.29 9.55 -4.19
C PHE A 75 -13.79 9.36 -4.40
N THR A 76 -14.46 10.27 -5.11
CA THR A 76 -15.89 10.16 -5.42
C THR A 76 -16.17 9.46 -6.74
N GLN A 77 -15.19 9.37 -7.64
CA GLN A 77 -15.27 8.62 -8.88
C GLN A 77 -15.11 7.11 -8.67
N TRP A 78 -15.78 6.34 -9.54
CA TRP A 78 -15.63 4.88 -9.56
C TRP A 78 -14.42 4.45 -10.42
N PRO A 79 -13.52 3.60 -9.90
CA PRO A 79 -12.40 3.12 -10.69
C PRO A 79 -12.88 2.14 -11.77
N LYS A 80 -12.38 2.27 -13.01
CA LYS A 80 -12.84 1.45 -14.15
C LYS A 80 -12.68 -0.07 -13.96
N ASN A 81 -11.76 -0.50 -13.10
CA ASN A 81 -11.41 -1.90 -12.86
C ASN A 81 -11.79 -2.40 -11.45
N TYR A 82 -12.62 -1.64 -10.72
CA TYR A 82 -13.07 -1.99 -9.38
C TYR A 82 -14.43 -2.69 -9.42
N ASP A 83 -14.54 -3.78 -8.64
CA ASP A 83 -15.77 -4.54 -8.51
C ASP A 83 -16.82 -3.68 -7.80
N THR A 84 -18.06 -3.70 -8.29
CA THR A 84 -19.16 -2.80 -7.90
C THR A 84 -19.67 -3.02 -6.46
N SER A 85 -19.00 -3.88 -5.68
CA SER A 85 -19.40 -4.32 -4.34
C SER A 85 -18.61 -3.66 -3.19
N ALA A 86 -17.49 -2.98 -3.49
CA ALA A 86 -16.65 -2.35 -2.48
C ALA A 86 -16.91 -0.84 -2.40
N GLU A 87 -17.30 -0.34 -1.24
CA GLU A 87 -17.37 1.11 -0.97
C GLU A 87 -15.97 1.67 -0.68
N ALA A 88 -15.69 2.88 -1.15
CA ALA A 88 -14.45 3.57 -0.85
C ALA A 88 -14.42 3.98 0.62
N ALA A 89 -13.39 3.57 1.35
CA ALA A 89 -13.22 3.93 2.76
C ALA A 89 -12.74 5.36 2.96
N LEU A 90 -12.07 5.93 1.95
CA LEU A 90 -11.64 7.32 1.92
C LEU A 90 -12.50 8.04 0.91
N GLU A 91 -13.17 9.11 1.34
CA GLU A 91 -14.16 9.82 0.52
C GLU A 91 -13.65 11.19 0.06
N SER A 92 -12.51 11.62 0.59
CA SER A 92 -11.94 12.94 0.31
C SER A 92 -10.41 12.94 0.30
N PHE A 93 -9.85 14.01 -0.26
CA PHE A 93 -8.41 14.26 -0.17
C PHE A 93 -7.94 14.45 1.28
N GLU A 94 -8.80 14.95 2.17
CA GLU A 94 -8.44 15.10 3.59
C GLU A 94 -8.30 13.74 4.27
N ASP A 95 -9.23 12.80 4.05
CA ASP A 95 -9.13 11.43 4.60
C ASP A 95 -7.83 10.76 4.16
N PHE A 96 -7.44 10.97 2.90
CA PHE A 96 -6.17 10.51 2.35
C PHE A 96 -4.97 11.07 3.10
N LEU A 97 -4.94 12.38 3.38
CA LEU A 97 -3.87 13.01 4.12
C LEU A 97 -3.81 12.52 5.57
N GLU A 98 -4.96 12.36 6.24
CA GLU A 98 -5.07 11.84 7.61
C GLU A 98 -4.48 10.43 7.73
N VAL A 99 -4.87 9.52 6.82
CA VAL A 99 -4.36 8.15 6.81
C VAL A 99 -2.88 8.08 6.44
N LEU A 100 -2.42 8.87 5.46
CA LEU A 100 -1.00 8.97 5.16
C LEU A 100 -0.19 9.48 6.35
N ASN A 101 -0.73 10.42 7.14
CA ASN A 101 -0.05 10.96 8.30
C ASN A 101 0.31 9.87 9.31
N ILE A 102 -0.62 8.94 9.56
CA ILE A 102 -0.38 7.76 10.40
C ILE A 102 0.70 6.88 9.79
N ILE A 103 0.62 6.58 8.48
CA ILE A 103 1.53 5.67 7.80
C ILE A 103 2.98 6.17 7.81
N ILE A 104 3.19 7.47 7.57
CA ILE A 104 4.56 8.00 7.42
C ILE A 104 5.24 8.30 8.75
N GLN A 105 4.49 8.41 9.85
CA GLN A 105 5.02 8.78 11.17
C GLN A 105 4.93 7.68 12.23
N SER A 106 4.15 6.61 12.02
CA SER A 106 3.94 5.58 13.03
C SER A 106 4.60 4.25 12.67
N PRO A 107 5.19 3.54 13.65
CA PRO A 107 5.64 2.17 13.47
C PRO A 107 4.43 1.24 13.54
N SER A 108 3.51 1.42 12.60
CA SER A 108 2.38 0.52 12.49
C SER A 108 2.89 -0.83 12.01
N SER A 109 2.40 -1.92 12.60
CA SER A 109 2.64 -3.23 12.02
C SER A 109 1.92 -3.26 10.68
N PHE A 110 2.67 -3.08 9.61
CA PHE A 110 2.08 -3.14 8.26
C PHE A 110 1.46 -4.52 8.01
N PHE A 111 1.90 -5.55 8.75
CA PHE A 111 1.21 -6.81 8.92
C PHE A 111 0.27 -6.78 10.14
N ASP A 112 -1.04 -6.77 9.91
CA ASP A 112 -2.05 -6.90 10.98
C ASP A 112 -2.68 -8.30 10.97
N ARG A 113 -2.30 -9.13 11.95
CA ARG A 113 -2.84 -10.48 12.15
C ARG A 113 -4.30 -10.48 12.62
N HIS A 114 -4.75 -9.39 13.23
CA HIS A 114 -6.12 -9.24 13.72
C HIS A 114 -7.03 -8.53 12.71
N GLY A 115 -6.46 -7.97 11.65
CA GLY A 115 -7.18 -7.44 10.50
C GLY A 115 -7.80 -8.54 9.63
N PRO A 116 -8.60 -8.17 8.62
CA PRO A 116 -9.23 -9.13 7.71
C PRO A 116 -8.16 -10.06 7.09
N PRO A 117 -8.38 -11.39 6.99
CA PRO A 117 -7.38 -12.33 6.49
C PRO A 117 -6.80 -11.99 5.10
N ALA A 118 -7.57 -11.29 4.27
CA ALA A 118 -7.12 -10.79 2.98
C ALA A 118 -6.07 -9.68 3.10
N ALA A 119 -6.13 -8.80 4.10
CA ALA A 119 -5.22 -7.67 4.27
C ALA A 119 -3.81 -8.11 4.74
N MET A 120 -3.69 -9.28 5.37
CA MET A 120 -2.43 -9.81 5.90
C MET A 120 -1.30 -9.90 4.87
N TRP A 121 -1.63 -10.11 3.59
CA TRP A 121 -0.66 -10.29 2.50
C TRP A 121 -0.44 -9.05 1.63
N ILE A 122 -1.14 -7.96 1.94
CA ILE A 122 -1.35 -6.85 0.99
C ILE A 122 -0.67 -5.59 1.47
N VAL A 123 -0.60 -5.42 2.78
CA VAL A 123 -0.08 -4.20 3.38
C VAL A 123 1.40 -4.40 3.70
N GLY A 124 2.18 -5.03 2.81
CA GLY A 124 3.65 -4.96 2.90
C GLY A 124 4.16 -3.52 2.71
N PHE A 125 3.44 -2.76 1.89
CA PHE A 125 3.63 -1.33 1.66
C PHE A 125 2.28 -0.61 1.78
N PRO A 126 1.89 -0.09 2.96
CA PRO A 126 0.58 0.51 3.20
C PRO A 126 0.22 1.69 2.29
N ILE A 127 1.22 2.44 1.81
CA ILE A 127 0.97 3.53 0.85
C ILE A 127 0.30 3.01 -0.42
N ASN A 128 0.60 1.78 -0.86
CA ASN A 128 -0.07 1.20 -2.03
C ASN A 128 -1.56 0.96 -1.78
N ALA A 129 -1.95 0.61 -0.55
CA ALA A 129 -3.36 0.43 -0.19
C ALA A 129 -4.12 1.76 -0.26
N VAL A 130 -3.51 2.84 0.22
CA VAL A 130 -4.09 4.19 0.18
C VAL A 130 -4.21 4.71 -1.26
N LEU A 131 -3.23 4.41 -2.11
CA LEU A 131 -3.20 4.88 -3.50
C LEU A 131 -4.04 4.04 -4.48
N ASP A 132 -4.40 2.81 -4.12
CA ASP A 132 -4.98 1.85 -5.07
C ASP A 132 -6.30 2.34 -5.69
N TRP A 133 -7.17 2.94 -4.86
CA TRP A 133 -8.43 3.50 -5.32
C TRP A 133 -8.24 4.79 -6.14
N PRO A 134 -7.64 5.86 -5.58
CA PRO A 134 -7.56 7.14 -6.29
C PRO A 134 -6.81 7.01 -7.61
N MET A 135 -5.74 6.21 -7.71
CA MET A 135 -5.02 6.01 -8.98
C MET A 135 -5.82 5.26 -10.06
N GLY A 136 -6.92 4.58 -9.70
CA GLY A 136 -7.76 3.81 -10.61
C GLY A 136 -8.87 4.62 -11.30
N THR A 137 -9.05 5.88 -10.93
CA THR A 137 -10.09 6.79 -11.47
C THR A 137 -9.56 7.68 -12.59
N LEU A 138 -10.46 8.35 -13.33
CA LEU A 138 -10.04 9.29 -14.37
C LEU A 138 -9.42 10.55 -13.75
N ALA A 139 -10.07 11.11 -12.72
CA ALA A 139 -9.52 12.25 -11.98
C ALA A 139 -8.16 11.94 -11.37
N GLY A 140 -7.99 10.75 -10.79
CA GLY A 140 -6.70 10.35 -10.25
C GLY A 140 -5.64 10.20 -11.33
N TYR A 141 -5.97 9.60 -12.49
CA TYR A 141 -5.05 9.55 -13.62
C TYR A 141 -4.58 10.94 -14.04
N GLU A 142 -5.48 11.92 -14.14
CA GLU A 142 -5.13 13.31 -14.47
C GLU A 142 -4.32 13.99 -13.35
N PHE A 143 -4.73 13.81 -12.10
CA PHE A 143 -4.06 14.34 -10.91
C PHE A 143 -2.60 13.88 -10.83
N TRP A 144 -2.35 12.58 -10.94
CA TRP A 144 -1.01 11.99 -10.85
C TRP A 144 -0.15 12.20 -12.09
N LEU A 145 -0.67 12.81 -13.17
CA LEU A 145 0.17 13.23 -14.30
C LEU A 145 0.79 14.63 -14.10
N ILE A 146 0.30 15.40 -13.14
CA ILE A 146 0.77 16.76 -12.89
C ILE A 146 2.17 16.72 -12.25
N PRO A 147 3.22 17.29 -12.90
CA PRO A 147 4.59 17.19 -12.40
C PRO A 147 4.80 17.81 -11.01
N ALA A 148 4.12 18.91 -10.71
CA ALA A 148 4.21 19.59 -9.42
C ALA A 148 3.65 18.72 -8.26
N ILE A 149 2.51 18.07 -8.49
CA ILE A 149 1.91 17.11 -7.55
C ILE A 149 2.86 15.96 -7.29
N ASN A 150 3.40 15.33 -8.33
CA ASN A 150 4.37 14.23 -8.18
C ASN A 150 5.64 14.67 -7.47
N ALA A 151 6.17 15.85 -7.79
CA ALA A 151 7.36 16.40 -7.13
C ALA A 151 7.12 16.63 -5.64
N SER A 152 5.94 17.14 -5.27
CA SER A 152 5.60 17.33 -3.86
C SER A 152 5.31 16.01 -3.14
N PHE A 153 4.62 15.07 -3.78
CA PHE A 153 4.37 13.75 -3.21
C PHE A 153 5.66 12.94 -3.00
N ARG A 154 6.67 13.13 -3.85
CA ARG A 154 8.02 12.57 -3.64
C ARG A 154 8.60 12.98 -2.28
N ASN A 155 8.32 14.18 -1.79
CA ASN A 155 8.80 14.61 -0.47
C ASN A 155 8.12 13.83 0.65
N VAL A 156 6.82 13.55 0.54
CA VAL A 156 6.09 12.67 1.47
C VAL A 156 6.72 11.27 1.51
N LEU A 157 7.03 10.70 0.34
CA LEU A 157 7.69 9.40 0.24
C LEU A 157 9.11 9.41 0.82
N ASN A 158 9.84 10.52 0.69
CA ASN A 158 11.15 10.69 1.31
C ASN A 158 11.04 10.76 2.84
N THR A 159 10.07 11.49 3.39
CA THR A 159 9.78 11.52 4.83
C THR A 159 9.53 10.11 5.36
N TRP A 160 8.67 9.36 4.67
CA TRP A 160 8.41 7.97 5.04
C TRP A 160 9.67 7.11 4.99
N THR A 161 10.49 7.24 3.94
CA THR A 161 11.76 6.51 3.81
C THR A 161 12.72 6.83 4.96
N CYS A 162 12.79 8.09 5.38
CA CYS A 162 13.58 8.50 6.55
C CYS A 162 13.04 7.85 7.83
N PHE A 163 11.72 7.84 8.03
CA PHE A 163 11.10 7.17 9.17
C PHE A 163 11.44 5.67 9.20
N LEU A 164 11.30 4.95 8.08
CA LEU A 164 11.59 3.52 7.98
C LEU A 164 13.06 3.16 8.28
N ARG A 165 13.98 4.13 8.10
CA ARG A 165 15.41 4.00 8.43
C ARG A 165 15.75 4.44 9.86
N SER A 166 14.78 4.93 10.62
CA SER A 166 14.98 5.31 12.03
C SER A 166 14.77 4.11 12.94
N SER A 167 15.36 4.13 14.14
CA SER A 167 15.12 3.11 15.17
C SER A 167 13.66 3.06 15.63
N ALA A 168 12.91 4.16 15.53
CA ALA A 168 11.49 4.21 15.86
C ALA A 168 10.66 3.23 15.01
N SER A 169 11.07 2.97 13.77
CA SER A 169 10.41 2.01 12.87
C SER A 169 10.53 0.55 13.31
N GLN A 170 11.51 0.21 14.16
CA GLN A 170 11.79 -1.16 14.60
C GLN A 170 10.56 -1.81 15.24
N ALA A 171 9.76 -1.03 15.99
CA ALA A 171 8.54 -1.53 16.62
C ALA A 171 7.53 -2.09 15.60
N GLY A 172 7.54 -1.60 14.36
CA GLY A 172 6.70 -2.07 13.27
C GLY A 172 7.01 -3.51 12.83
N LEU A 173 8.17 -4.06 13.20
CA LEU A 173 8.57 -5.45 12.91
C LEU A 173 7.89 -6.48 13.82
N LYS A 174 7.26 -6.07 14.93
CA LYS A 174 6.74 -6.99 15.95
C LYS A 174 5.90 -8.14 15.36
N ASN A 175 4.99 -7.83 14.45
CA ASN A 175 4.12 -8.84 13.85
C ASN A 175 4.75 -9.59 12.67
N TRP A 176 5.84 -9.07 12.09
CA TRP A 176 6.60 -9.74 11.04
C TRP A 176 7.43 -10.91 11.58
N LEU A 177 7.71 -10.90 12.88
CA LEU A 177 8.54 -11.90 13.56
C LEU A 177 7.75 -13.05 14.21
N TYR A 178 6.43 -13.13 13.95
CA TYR A 178 5.66 -14.32 14.34
C TYR A 178 6.11 -15.53 13.51
N GLN A 179 6.10 -16.71 14.14
CA GLN A 179 6.58 -17.96 13.51
C GLN A 179 5.89 -18.27 12.18
N ASP A 180 4.58 -18.05 12.08
CA ASP A 180 3.85 -18.27 10.83
C ASP A 180 4.34 -17.34 9.72
N THR A 181 4.55 -16.04 10.02
CA THR A 181 5.05 -15.05 9.06
C THR A 181 6.48 -15.37 8.64
N LEU A 182 7.36 -15.73 9.58
CA LEU A 182 8.74 -16.13 9.28
C LEU A 182 8.79 -17.40 8.42
N GLY A 183 7.94 -18.38 8.73
CA GLY A 183 7.82 -19.63 7.97
C GLY A 183 7.33 -19.37 6.54
N MET A 184 6.37 -18.45 6.37
CA MET A 184 5.88 -18.02 5.06
C MET A 184 6.96 -17.33 4.23
N ILE A 185 7.69 -16.37 4.81
CA ILE A 185 8.80 -15.70 4.11
C ILE A 185 9.86 -16.73 3.71
N ALA A 186 10.23 -17.63 4.62
CA ALA A 186 11.18 -18.69 4.32
C ALA A 186 10.68 -19.63 3.20
N GLN A 187 9.40 -19.97 3.18
CA GLN A 187 8.83 -20.80 2.11
C GLN A 187 8.91 -20.12 0.74
N VAL A 188 8.64 -18.80 0.69
CA VAL A 188 8.77 -18.03 -0.56
C VAL A 188 10.21 -18.05 -1.08
N GLU A 189 11.19 -17.79 -0.22
CA GLU A 189 12.60 -17.84 -0.61
C GLU A 189 13.08 -19.25 -0.99
N ASN A 190 12.52 -20.29 -0.38
CA ASN A 190 12.75 -21.69 -0.76
C ASN A 190 11.98 -22.10 -2.04
N GLY A 191 11.44 -21.16 -2.81
CA GLY A 191 10.73 -21.45 -4.07
C GLY A 191 9.39 -22.17 -3.87
N GLY A 192 8.74 -22.01 -2.72
CA GLY A 192 7.46 -22.63 -2.38
C GLY A 192 7.56 -23.99 -1.69
N HIS A 193 8.78 -24.52 -1.50
CA HIS A 193 9.02 -25.82 -0.88
C HIS A 193 9.41 -25.71 0.60
N THR A 194 9.28 -26.82 1.33
CA THR A 194 9.92 -26.95 2.65
C THR A 194 11.44 -26.91 2.46
N GLY A 195 12.11 -25.94 3.07
CA GLY A 195 13.55 -25.76 2.98
C GLY A 195 14.13 -25.18 4.26
N SER A 196 15.20 -24.37 4.14
CA SER A 196 15.86 -23.77 5.30
C SER A 196 14.90 -22.83 6.05
N PRO A 197 14.92 -22.80 7.40
CA PRO A 197 14.17 -21.83 8.19
C PRO A 197 14.71 -20.41 7.96
N PHE A 198 13.89 -19.40 8.30
CA PHE A 198 14.19 -17.98 8.09
C PHE A 198 15.63 -17.58 8.49
N HIS A 199 16.09 -18.00 9.67
CA HIS A 199 17.40 -17.61 10.21
C HIS A 199 18.60 -18.27 9.52
N GLU A 200 18.38 -19.30 8.71
CA GLU A 200 19.40 -19.90 7.85
C GLU A 200 19.46 -19.24 6.47
N ILE A 201 18.35 -18.61 6.04
CA ILE A 201 18.26 -17.90 4.76
C ILE A 201 18.76 -16.47 4.89
N PHE A 202 18.40 -15.80 5.99
CA PHE A 202 18.62 -14.37 6.18
C PHE A 202 19.66 -14.10 7.25
N VAL A 203 20.45 -13.04 7.05
CA VAL A 203 21.45 -12.58 8.02
C VAL A 203 20.72 -11.95 9.22
N CYS A 204 20.60 -12.71 10.30
CA CYS A 204 19.91 -12.29 11.52
C CYS A 204 20.41 -13.07 12.75
N ASP A 205 20.07 -12.58 13.94
CA ASP A 205 20.31 -13.25 15.21
C ASP A 205 18.96 -13.58 15.86
N PRO A 206 18.46 -14.83 15.78
CA PRO A 206 17.16 -15.20 16.34
C PRO A 206 17.09 -15.09 17.86
N THR A 207 18.22 -14.90 18.55
CA THR A 207 18.28 -14.71 20.01
C THR A 207 18.22 -13.24 20.41
N ALA A 208 18.48 -12.32 19.49
CA ALA A 208 18.42 -10.88 19.74
C ALA A 208 16.98 -10.34 19.60
N PRO A 209 16.64 -9.24 20.30
CA PRO A 209 15.41 -8.49 20.04
C PRO A 209 15.29 -8.15 18.56
N TYR A 210 14.09 -8.32 18.02
CA TYR A 210 13.79 -8.12 16.61
C TYR A 210 14.74 -8.85 15.64
N TYR A 211 15.26 -10.02 16.03
CA TYR A 211 16.17 -10.82 15.22
C TYR A 211 17.48 -10.09 14.87
N GLY A 212 17.85 -9.06 15.66
CA GLY A 212 19.02 -8.20 15.42
C GLY A 212 18.78 -7.05 14.42
N PHE A 213 17.58 -6.92 13.85
CA PHE A 213 17.26 -5.83 12.94
C PHE A 213 16.97 -4.53 13.71
N GLY A 214 17.77 -3.49 13.45
CA GLY A 214 17.64 -2.20 14.13
C GLY A 214 16.54 -1.28 13.58
N THR A 215 16.05 -1.53 12.37
CA THR A 215 15.08 -0.68 11.67
C THR A 215 14.19 -1.53 10.77
N TRP A 216 13.01 -1.00 10.41
CA TRP A 216 12.14 -1.65 9.44
C TRP A 216 12.82 -1.76 8.07
N ASP A 217 13.47 -0.69 7.63
CA ASP A 217 14.23 -0.69 6.37
C ASP A 217 15.35 -1.74 6.39
N GLY A 218 16.04 -1.95 7.51
CA GLY A 218 17.09 -2.96 7.64
C GLY A 218 16.58 -4.41 7.59
N PHE A 219 15.31 -4.65 7.93
CA PHE A 219 14.69 -5.95 7.72
C PHE A 219 14.46 -6.22 6.22
N PHE A 220 13.90 -5.26 5.48
CA PHE A 220 13.52 -5.47 4.07
C PHE A 220 14.57 -5.08 3.02
N ARG A 221 15.58 -4.28 3.39
CA ARG A 221 16.62 -3.79 2.48
C ARG A 221 17.96 -4.42 2.84
N LYS A 222 18.63 -4.97 1.83
CA LYS A 222 20.00 -5.48 1.90
C LYS A 222 21.02 -4.34 2.03
N PRO A 223 21.96 -4.39 2.98
CA PRO A 223 23.29 -3.82 2.82
C PRO A 223 24.26 -4.93 2.35
N GLY A 224 24.54 -5.01 1.05
CA GLY A 224 25.56 -5.93 0.49
C GLY A 224 25.08 -7.36 0.19
N ASN A 225 26.04 -8.28 0.00
CA ASN A 225 25.91 -9.64 -0.61
C ASN A 225 25.01 -10.65 0.17
N GLY A 226 24.30 -10.23 1.23
CA GLY A 226 23.39 -11.09 1.99
C GLY A 226 21.98 -11.18 1.40
N LEU A 227 21.20 -12.17 1.82
CA LEU A 227 19.76 -12.21 1.60
C LEU A 227 19.05 -11.50 2.76
N HIS A 228 18.04 -10.71 2.44
CA HIS A 228 17.10 -10.05 3.37
C HIS A 228 15.70 -10.25 2.80
N PRO A 229 14.64 -10.33 3.64
CA PRO A 229 13.27 -10.49 3.17
C PRO A 229 12.89 -9.46 2.12
N GLY A 230 12.54 -9.89 0.91
CA GLY A 230 11.89 -9.06 -0.10
C GLY A 230 10.37 -9.13 0.04
N LEU A 231 9.69 -8.06 -0.39
CA LEU A 231 8.23 -8.07 -0.60
C LEU A 231 7.90 -8.34 -2.06
#